data_AF-A0AAE3VFV5-F1
#
_entry.id   AF-A0AAE3VFV5-F1
#
_cell.length_a   1.000
_cell.length_b   1.000
_cell.length_c   1.000
_cell.angle_alpha   90.00
_cell.angle_beta   90.00
_cell.angle_gamma   90.00
#
_symmetry.space_group_name_H-M   'P 1'
#
loop_
_entity.id
_entity.type
_entity.pdbx_description
1 polymer ?
#
loop_
_entity_poly.entity_id
_entity_poly.type
_entity_poly.pdbx_seq_one_letter_code
_entity_poly.pdbx_strand_id
1 'polypeptide(L)'
;MTPAEEILAIVADAVKSLPGHVMLVGAYARDYWMQAMQVYGAARMTFDVDLACRVSTWAEFQGIMETLKTVHRLRQDARFKHRLWLRNDIYVDRFHSGELRTPVATMPGRPILT
;
A
#
# COMPACT_ATOMS: atom_id res chain seq x y z
N MET A 1 -18.74 10.60 -1.03
CA MET A 1 -17.44 9.91 -1.07
C MET A 1 -17.58 8.62 -0.29
N THR A 2 -17.36 7.48 -0.92
CA THR A 2 -17.35 6.17 -0.24
C THR A 2 -16.08 6.03 0.61
N PRO A 3 -16.04 5.15 1.63
CA PRO A 3 -14.81 4.90 2.39
C PRO A 3 -13.62 4.48 1.50
N ALA A 4 -13.89 3.79 0.39
CA ALA A 4 -12.88 3.40 -0.57
C ALA A 4 -12.35 4.58 -1.39
N GLU A 5 -13.21 5.50 -1.83
CA GLU A 5 -12.79 6.75 -2.46
C GLU A 5 -11.98 7.62 -1.49
N GLU A 6 -12.37 7.65 -0.20
CA GLU A 6 -11.67 8.41 0.85
C GLU A 6 -10.27 7.86 1.11
N ILE A 7 -10.12 6.55 1.31
CA ILE A 7 -8.79 5.94 1.54
C ILE A 7 -7.88 6.08 0.31
N LEU A 8 -8.44 6.03 -0.91
CA LEU A 8 -7.68 6.28 -2.14
C LEU A 8 -7.22 7.73 -2.25
N ALA A 9 -8.06 8.70 -1.90
CA ALA A 9 -7.68 10.11 -1.89
C ALA A 9 -6.56 10.39 -0.87
N ILE A 10 -6.66 9.80 0.32
CA ILE A 10 -5.62 9.85 1.36
C ILE A 10 -4.30 9.27 0.86
N VAL A 11 -4.32 8.08 0.23
CA VAL A 11 -3.10 7.48 -0.27
C VAL A 11 -2.52 8.29 -1.42
N ALA A 12 -3.33 8.78 -2.34
CA ALA A 12 -2.90 9.65 -3.43
C ALA A 12 -2.20 10.91 -2.90
N ASP A 13 -2.76 11.54 -1.87
CA ASP A 13 -2.15 12.72 -1.23
C ASP A 13 -0.81 12.38 -0.56
N ALA A 14 -0.75 11.27 0.19
CA ALA A 14 0.46 10.83 0.86
C ALA A 14 1.61 10.50 -0.11
N VAL A 15 1.31 10.09 -1.34
CA VAL A 15 2.34 9.76 -2.34
C VAL A 15 2.63 10.87 -3.35
N LYS A 16 1.80 11.91 -3.45
CA LYS A 16 2.09 13.11 -4.27
C LYS A 16 3.42 13.76 -3.90
N SER A 17 3.80 13.68 -2.63
CA SER A 17 5.01 14.30 -2.09
C SER A 17 6.24 13.38 -2.16
N LEU A 18 6.13 12.17 -2.72
CA LEU A 18 7.16 11.16 -2.66
C LEU A 18 7.52 10.67 -4.07
N PRO A 19 8.79 10.28 -4.32
CA PRO A 19 9.24 9.81 -5.64
C PRO A 19 8.72 8.41 -6.01
N GLY A 20 7.83 7.83 -5.19
CA GLY A 20 7.27 6.49 -5.38
C GLY A 20 6.06 6.48 -6.30
N HIS A 21 5.85 5.36 -6.99
CA HIS A 21 4.63 5.14 -7.77
C HIS A 21 3.69 4.20 -7.02
N VAL A 22 2.41 4.56 -6.94
CA VAL A 22 1.36 3.69 -6.40
C VAL A 22 0.40 3.29 -7.51
N MET A 23 0.03 2.02 -7.54
CA MET A 23 -0.92 1.46 -8.47
C MET A 23 -2.03 0.74 -7.71
N LEU A 24 -3.27 1.00 -8.09
CA LEU A 24 -4.43 0.26 -7.62
C LEU A 24 -4.40 -1.16 -8.19
N VAL A 25 -4.47 -2.18 -7.33
CA VAL A 25 -4.45 -3.59 -7.71
C VAL A 25 -5.58 -4.37 -7.04
N GLY A 26 -5.61 -5.68 -7.26
CA GLY A 26 -6.57 -6.57 -6.59
C GLY A 26 -8.01 -6.41 -7.08
N ALA A 27 -8.94 -6.88 -6.25
CA ALA A 27 -10.35 -6.96 -6.63
C ALA A 27 -10.98 -5.57 -6.81
N TYR A 28 -10.58 -4.58 -6.00
CA TYR A 28 -11.06 -3.22 -6.14
C TYR A 28 -10.61 -2.57 -7.46
N ALA A 29 -9.38 -2.82 -7.92
CA ALA A 29 -8.92 -2.35 -9.23
C ALA A 29 -9.78 -2.88 -10.37
N ARG A 30 -10.13 -4.18 -10.33
CA ARG A 30 -11.01 -4.79 -11.33
C ARG A 30 -12.35 -4.06 -11.37
N ASP A 31 -13.00 -3.90 -10.22
CA ASP A 31 -14.34 -3.32 -10.16
C ASP A 31 -14.35 -1.84 -10.56
N TYR A 32 -13.30 -1.09 -10.18
CA TYR A 32 -13.06 0.26 -10.68
C TYR A 32 -13.01 0.31 -12.21
N TRP A 33 -12.23 -0.57 -12.85
CA TRP A 33 -12.12 -0.60 -14.32
C TRP A 33 -13.39 -1.09 -15.01
N MET A 34 -14.10 -2.06 -14.43
CA MET A 34 -15.39 -2.51 -14.95
C MET A 34 -16.40 -1.37 -14.96
N GLN A 35 -16.48 -0.59 -13.88
CA GLN A 35 -17.33 0.58 -13.81
C GLN A 35 -16.90 1.66 -14.82
N ALA A 36 -15.61 2.00 -14.87
CA ALA A 36 -15.08 3.02 -15.78
C ALA A 36 -15.30 2.67 -17.26
N MET A 37 -15.20 1.38 -17.61
CA MET A 37 -15.39 0.87 -18.97
C MET A 37 -16.85 0.49 -19.30
N GLN A 38 -17.79 0.74 -18.38
CA GLN A 38 -19.20 0.35 -18.52
C GLN A 38 -19.39 -1.15 -18.85
N VAL A 39 -18.51 -2.00 -18.33
CA VAL A 39 -18.61 -3.45 -18.48
C VAL A 39 -19.58 -3.98 -17.44
N TYR A 40 -20.68 -4.58 -17.90
CA TYR A 40 -21.69 -5.17 -17.03
C TYR A 40 -21.24 -6.55 -16.53
N GLY A 41 -21.04 -6.67 -15.23
CA GLY A 41 -20.82 -7.92 -14.52
C GLY A 41 -21.20 -7.78 -13.05
N ALA A 42 -21.24 -8.88 -12.32
CA ALA A 42 -21.58 -8.84 -10.90
C ALA A 42 -20.48 -8.10 -10.12
N ALA A 43 -20.81 -6.94 -9.56
CA ALA A 43 -19.93 -6.24 -8.63
C ALA A 43 -19.63 -7.17 -7.45
N ARG A 44 -18.35 -7.34 -7.09
CA ARG A 44 -18.02 -8.00 -5.83
C ARG A 44 -18.02 -6.93 -4.74
N MET A 45 -18.65 -7.23 -3.61
CA MET A 45 -18.42 -6.44 -2.41
C MET A 45 -17.00 -6.76 -1.92
N THR A 46 -16.07 -5.82 -2.08
CA THR A 46 -14.74 -5.89 -1.44
C THR A 46 -14.75 -4.96 -0.23
N PHE A 47 -14.14 -5.40 0.87
CA PHE A 47 -14.05 -4.63 2.12
C PHE A 47 -12.64 -4.05 2.33
N ASP A 48 -11.86 -4.04 1.26
CA ASP A 48 -10.47 -3.66 1.21
C ASP A 48 -10.05 -3.11 -0.15
N VAL A 49 -8.93 -2.37 -0.11
CA VAL A 49 -8.24 -1.81 -1.26
C VAL A 49 -6.81 -2.34 -1.27
N ASP A 50 -6.42 -3.02 -2.34
CA ASP A 50 -5.04 -3.46 -2.52
C ASP A 50 -4.27 -2.42 -3.36
N LEU A 51 -3.08 -2.05 -2.90
CA LEU A 51 -2.20 -1.14 -3.63
C LEU A 51 -0.81 -1.77 -3.82
N ALA A 52 -0.30 -1.70 -5.04
CA ALA A 52 1.11 -1.93 -5.32
C ALA A 52 1.88 -0.61 -5.20
N CYS A 53 3.02 -0.63 -4.52
CA CYS A 53 3.89 0.53 -4.38
C CYS A 53 5.29 0.21 -4.88
N ARG A 54 5.80 1.03 -5.80
CA ARG A 54 7.19 1.02 -6.25
C ARG A 54 7.94 2.11 -5.49
N VAL A 55 8.92 1.69 -4.70
CA VAL A 55 9.91 2.56 -4.06
C VAL A 55 11.31 2.03 -4.34
N SER A 56 12.31 2.89 -4.24
CA SER A 56 13.71 2.54 -4.50
C SER A 56 14.40 2.01 -3.24
N THR A 57 13.90 2.37 -2.05
CA THR A 57 14.50 1.99 -0.77
C THR A 57 13.45 1.63 0.28
N TRP A 58 13.88 0.89 1.30
CA TRP A 58 12.99 0.55 2.41
C TRP A 58 12.64 1.75 3.29
N ALA A 59 13.56 2.73 3.37
CA ALA A 59 13.34 3.99 4.06
C ALA A 59 12.21 4.81 3.41
N GLU A 60 12.13 4.84 2.08
CA GLU A 60 11.02 5.49 1.36
C GLU A 60 9.68 4.86 1.73
N PHE A 61 9.59 3.52 1.71
CA PHE A 61 8.35 2.85 2.11
C PHE A 61 7.94 3.17 3.54
N GLN A 62 8.89 3.13 4.49
CA GLN A 62 8.61 3.49 5.87
C GLN A 62 8.15 4.94 6.00
N GLY A 63 8.73 5.86 5.22
CA GLY A 63 8.25 7.25 5.13
C GLY A 63 6.79 7.35 4.70
N ILE A 64 6.39 6.61 3.65
CA ILE A 64 4.98 6.59 3.21
C ILE A 64 4.07 5.98 4.32
N MET A 65 4.51 4.92 4.99
CA MET A 65 3.76 4.30 6.09
C MET A 65 3.58 5.29 7.25
N GLU A 66 4.64 6.00 7.65
CA GLU A 66 4.59 6.97 8.73
C GLU A 66 3.74 8.19 8.39
N THR A 67 3.83 8.76 7.17
CA THR A 67 2.93 9.84 6.74
C THR A 67 1.46 9.40 6.84
N LEU A 68 1.14 8.20 6.37
CA LEU A 68 -0.24 7.70 6.41
C LEU A 68 -0.73 7.45 7.85
N LYS A 69 0.15 7.03 8.76
CA LYS A 69 -0.18 6.85 10.18
C LYS A 69 -0.31 8.17 10.94
N THR A 70 0.58 9.13 10.68
CA THR A 70 0.73 10.32 11.53
C THR A 70 -0.07 11.50 10.99
N VAL A 71 0.04 11.80 9.70
CA VAL A 71 -0.66 12.92 9.05
C VAL A 71 -2.12 12.56 8.81
N HIS A 72 -2.37 11.39 8.22
CA HIS A 72 -3.72 10.95 7.85
C HIS A 72 -4.39 10.07 8.91
N ARG A 73 -3.71 9.80 10.04
CA ARG A 73 -4.24 9.07 11.19
C ARG A 73 -4.81 7.68 10.87
N LEU A 74 -4.27 7.01 9.84
CA LEU A 74 -4.64 5.63 9.55
C LEU A 74 -4.09 4.70 10.62
N ARG A 75 -4.93 3.76 11.07
CA ARG A 75 -4.57 2.82 12.14
C ARG A 75 -3.87 1.60 11.53
N GLN A 76 -2.63 1.35 11.92
CA GLN A 76 -1.93 0.13 11.51
C GLN A 76 -2.55 -1.11 12.16
N ASP A 77 -2.72 -2.18 11.39
CA ASP A 77 -3.19 -3.46 11.89
C ASP A 77 -2.14 -4.10 12.82
N ALA A 78 -2.58 -4.73 13.91
CA ALA A 78 -1.68 -5.34 14.90
C ALA A 78 -1.03 -6.64 14.40
N ARG A 79 -1.67 -7.35 13.47
CA ARG A 79 -1.19 -8.63 12.91
C ARG A 79 -0.47 -8.43 11.58
N PHE A 80 -0.92 -7.46 10.78
CA PHE A 80 -0.41 -7.24 9.42
C PHE A 80 0.23 -5.85 9.27
N LYS A 81 1.56 -5.79 9.31
CA LYS A 81 2.30 -4.51 9.32
C LYS A 81 2.04 -3.62 8.09
N HIS A 82 1.65 -4.19 6.96
CA HIS A 82 1.39 -3.42 5.73
C HIS A 82 -0.07 -3.01 5.55
N ARG A 83 -0.94 -3.39 6.50
CA ARG A 83 -2.35 -3.08 6.51
C ARG A 83 -2.63 -1.83 7.30
N LEU A 84 -3.36 -0.89 6.71
CA LEU A 84 -3.78 0.34 7.36
C LEU A 84 -5.28 0.50 7.25
N TRP A 85 -5.93 0.69 8.39
CA TRP A 85 -7.36 0.89 8.51
C TRP A 85 -7.72 2.37 8.44
N LEU A 86 -8.70 2.69 7.60
CA LEU A 86 -9.49 3.90 7.72
C LEU A 86 -10.65 3.60 8.67
N ARG A 87 -10.56 4.13 9.90
CA ARG A 87 -11.52 3.84 10.98
C ARG A 87 -11.60 2.31 11.23
N ASN A 88 -12.81 1.75 11.24
CA ASN A 88 -13.07 0.30 11.26
C ASN A 88 -13.89 -0.12 10.02
N ASP A 89 -13.84 0.66 8.94
CA ASP A 89 -14.72 0.48 7.77
C ASP A 89 -14.02 -0.27 6.65
N ILE A 90 -12.83 0.19 6.26
CA ILE A 90 -12.04 -0.34 5.14
C ILE A 90 -10.55 -0.27 5.47
N TYR A 91 -9.78 -1.21 4.92
CA TYR A 91 -8.33 -1.18 5.02
C TYR A 91 -7.67 -1.13 3.64
N VAL A 92 -6.44 -0.62 3.64
CA VAL A 92 -5.53 -0.69 2.51
C VAL A 92 -4.41 -1.67 2.83
N ASP A 93 -4.21 -2.66 1.95
CA ASP A 93 -3.03 -3.53 1.97
C ASP A 93 -2.03 -3.02 0.94
N ARG A 94 -0.80 -2.74 1.39
CA ARG A 94 0.27 -2.26 0.51
C ARG A 94 1.29 -3.35 0.24
N PHE A 95 1.36 -3.77 -1.02
CA PHE A 95 2.34 -4.71 -1.52
C PHE A 95 3.46 -3.96 -2.23
N HIS A 96 4.70 -4.36 -1.97
CA HIS A 96 5.86 -3.82 -2.66
C HIS A 96 6.12 -4.60 -3.95
N SER A 97 6.27 -3.94 -5.10
CA SER A 97 6.75 -4.56 -6.33
C SER A 97 8.08 -3.94 -6.76
N GLY A 98 9.17 -4.57 -6.33
CA GLY A 98 10.55 -4.18 -6.62
C GLY A 98 11.54 -5.13 -5.96
N GLU A 99 12.73 -5.27 -6.54
CA GLU A 99 13.86 -5.97 -5.91
C GLU A 99 14.31 -5.17 -4.68
N LEU A 100 13.69 -5.46 -3.52
CA LEU A 100 14.21 -4.99 -2.24
C LEU A 100 15.56 -5.67 -2.01
N ARG A 101 16.66 -4.97 -2.29
CA ARG A 101 17.92 -5.30 -1.62
C ARG A 101 17.69 -5.06 -0.14
N THR A 102 17.51 -6.15 0.61
CA THR A 102 17.50 -6.11 2.07
C THR A 102 18.72 -5.29 2.52
N PRO A 103 18.60 -4.36 3.48
CA PRO A 103 19.78 -3.85 4.15
C PRO A 103 20.53 -5.08 4.66
N VAL A 104 21.72 -5.32 4.14
CA VAL A 104 22.59 -6.36 4.69
C VAL A 104 22.86 -5.89 6.10
N ALA A 105 22.18 -6.50 7.08
CA ALA A 105 22.62 -6.43 8.45
C ALA A 105 24.06 -6.93 8.41
N THR A 106 25.03 -6.04 8.63
CA THR A 106 26.41 -6.41 8.86
C THR A 106 26.40 -7.34 10.07
N MET A 107 26.28 -8.65 9.83
CA MET A 107 26.55 -9.66 10.83
C MET A 107 28.07 -9.64 11.02
N PRO A 108 28.57 -9.28 12.21
CA PRO A 108 30.00 -9.36 12.47
C PRO A 108 30.39 -10.84 12.47
N GLY A 109 31.25 -11.20 11.52
CA GLY A 109 32.00 -12.45 11.55
C GLY A 109 31.25 -13.68 11.04
N ARG A 110 31.42 -13.99 9.76
CA ARG A 110 31.72 -15.37 9.35
C ARG A 110 32.62 -15.33 8.11
N PRO A 111 33.74 -16.06 8.11
CA PRO A 111 34.70 -16.03 7.01
C PRO A 111 34.14 -16.75 5.78
N ILE A 112 34.41 -16.18 4.62
CA ILE A 112 34.19 -16.83 3.32
C ILE A 112 35.30 -17.87 3.18
N LEU A 113 34.96 -19.15 3.20
CA LEU A 113 35.85 -20.20 2.74
C LEU A 113 35.85 -20.17 1.21
N THR A 114 37.04 -19.94 0.65
CA THR A 114 37.38 -20.00 -0.77
C THR A 114 37.19 -21.38 -1.37
#